data_AF-A0A9P7Y4Z7-F1
#
_entry.id   AF-A0A9P7Y4Z7-F1
#
_cell.length_a   1.000
_cell.length_b   1.000
_cell.length_c   1.000
_cell.angle_alpha   90.00
_cell.angle_beta   90.00
_cell.angle_gamma   90.00
#
_symmetry.space_group_name_H-M   'P 1'
#
loop_
_entity.id
_entity.type
_entity.pdbx_description
1 polymer ?
#
loop_
_entity_poly.entity_id
_entity_poly.type
_entity_poly.pdbx_seq_one_letter_code
_entity_poly.pdbx_strand_id
1 'polypeptide(L)'
;MQIKLLLPTVLISLTAATLCSAAAIDRDPLAATRRLKPVVGNVTTSDGTVLSYRFFNHTQPAYANATPVIFVGGTGQVQTDWDTVIPHFTKKHPVLAFDNRGIGLSTVTNDSLVTRQNMGDDIHELTKHFGWTHINLVGISMGAIVSNTL
;
A
#
# COMPACT_ATOMS: atom_id res chain seq x y z
N MET A 1 1.40 -26.67 -41.66
CA MET A 1 1.77 -25.25 -41.63
C MET A 1 2.63 -25.03 -40.39
N GLN A 2 3.94 -24.86 -40.57
CA GLN A 2 4.94 -24.78 -39.50
C GLN A 2 5.49 -23.35 -39.49
N ILE A 3 5.32 -22.62 -38.39
CA ILE A 3 5.85 -21.27 -38.21
C ILE A 3 7.13 -21.38 -37.38
N LYS A 4 8.27 -21.07 -38.01
CA LYS A 4 9.59 -21.03 -37.39
C LYS A 4 9.84 -19.59 -36.92
N LEU A 5 9.90 -19.37 -35.61
CA LEU A 5 10.27 -18.08 -35.01
C LEU A 5 11.78 -18.06 -34.79
N LEU A 6 12.50 -17.22 -35.53
CA LEU A 6 13.92 -16.93 -35.32
C LEU A 6 14.02 -15.67 -34.44
N LEU A 7 14.75 -15.74 -33.34
CA LEU A 7 15.17 -14.56 -32.56
C LEU A 7 16.71 -14.56 -32.43
N PRO A 8 17.35 -13.38 -32.57
CA PRO A 8 18.80 -13.27 -32.67
C PRO A 8 19.48 -13.39 -31.30
N THR A 9 20.63 -14.07 -31.30
CA THR A 9 21.54 -14.20 -30.16
C THR A 9 22.18 -12.86 -29.85
N VAL A 10 21.74 -12.18 -28.78
CA VAL A 10 22.46 -11.03 -28.24
C VAL A 10 23.27 -11.50 -27.03
N LEU A 11 24.58 -11.51 -27.25
CA LEU A 11 25.63 -11.78 -26.28
C LEU A 11 25.72 -10.56 -25.34
N ILE A 12 25.33 -10.70 -24.07
CA ILE A 12 25.63 -9.67 -23.05
C ILE A 12 26.82 -10.17 -22.23
N SER A 13 27.94 -9.45 -22.40
CA SER A 13 29.19 -9.62 -21.69
C SER A 13 29.04 -9.35 -20.20
N LEU A 14 29.50 -10.29 -19.37
CA LEU A 14 29.62 -10.17 -17.92
C LEU A 14 30.88 -9.36 -17.57
N THR A 15 30.72 -8.14 -17.05
CA THR A 15 31.80 -7.43 -16.33
C THR A 15 31.42 -7.30 -14.87
N ALA A 16 32.25 -7.88 -14.01
CA ALA A 16 32.15 -7.81 -12.56
C ALA A 16 33.04 -6.69 -12.01
N ALA A 17 32.52 -5.98 -11.00
CA ALA A 17 33.14 -5.12 -9.97
C ALA A 17 32.36 -3.80 -9.90
N THR A 18 31.67 -3.46 -8.80
CA THR A 18 32.29 -3.20 -7.50
C THR A 18 31.25 -3.35 -6.37
N LEU A 19 31.71 -3.97 -5.28
CA LEU A 19 31.03 -4.17 -4.01
C LEU A 19 30.46 -2.87 -3.42
N CYS A 20 29.18 -2.86 -3.06
CA CYS A 20 28.70 -2.09 -1.91
C CYS A 20 27.50 -2.81 -1.28
N SER A 21 27.78 -3.45 -0.14
CA SER A 21 26.86 -4.14 0.78
C SER A 21 25.82 -5.07 0.18
N ALA A 22 26.08 -6.38 0.30
CA ALA A 22 25.00 -7.33 0.53
C ALA A 22 24.26 -6.89 1.81
N ALA A 23 23.23 -6.07 1.68
CA ALA A 23 22.19 -6.00 2.68
C ALA A 23 21.73 -7.44 2.85
N ALA A 24 21.96 -8.01 4.04
CA ALA A 24 21.49 -9.34 4.37
C ALA A 24 20.06 -9.47 3.87
N ILE A 25 19.84 -10.40 2.94
CA ILE A 25 18.49 -10.80 2.57
C ILE A 25 17.92 -11.37 3.86
N ASP A 26 17.15 -10.55 4.56
CA ASP A 26 16.45 -10.94 5.77
C ASP A 26 15.54 -12.10 5.37
N ARG A 27 15.87 -13.31 5.85
CA ARG A 27 15.23 -14.56 5.39
C ARG A 27 13.84 -14.76 5.97
N ASP A 28 13.35 -13.82 6.76
CA ASP A 28 12.01 -13.82 7.32
C ASP A 28 11.33 -12.45 7.09
N PRO A 29 10.54 -12.29 6.01
CA PRO A 29 9.80 -11.07 5.75
C PRO A 29 8.83 -10.71 6.87
N LEU A 30 8.35 -11.69 7.65
CA LEU A 30 7.43 -11.48 8.77
C LEU A 30 8.16 -10.99 10.03
N ALA A 31 9.43 -11.36 10.23
CA ALA A 31 10.25 -10.84 11.32
C ALA A 31 10.47 -9.32 11.19
N ALA A 32 10.63 -8.82 9.96
CA ALA A 32 10.74 -7.39 9.70
C ALA A 32 9.45 -6.64 10.08
N THR A 33 8.28 -7.18 9.75
CA THR A 33 6.99 -6.59 10.13
C THR A 33 6.75 -6.62 11.64
N ARG A 34 7.20 -7.67 12.32
CA ARG A 34 7.08 -7.81 13.79
C ARG A 34 7.80 -6.71 14.57
N ARG A 35 8.78 -6.04 13.97
CA ARG A 35 9.49 -4.89 14.56
C ARG A 35 8.78 -3.56 14.31
N LEU A 36 7.98 -3.46 13.26
CA LEU A 36 7.28 -2.24 12.88
C LEU A 36 5.96 -2.17 13.63
N LYS A 37 5.94 -1.40 14.73
CA LYS A 37 4.70 -1.14 15.48
C LYS A 37 3.89 -0.05 14.74
N PRO A 38 2.69 -0.36 14.23
CA PRO A 38 1.83 0.66 13.66
C PRO A 38 1.11 1.44 14.75
N VAL A 39 0.74 2.68 14.43
CA VAL A 39 -0.36 3.37 15.09
C VAL A 39 -1.65 2.82 14.49
N VAL A 40 -2.46 2.16 15.31
CA VAL A 40 -3.78 1.66 14.90
C VAL A 40 -4.81 2.71 15.26
N GLY A 41 -5.75 2.98 14.37
CA GLY A 41 -6.80 3.95 14.61
C GLY A 41 -8.00 3.77 13.71
N ASN A 42 -8.96 4.67 13.89
CA ASN A 42 -10.17 4.73 13.10
C ASN A 42 -10.45 6.17 12.65
N VAL A 43 -11.08 6.31 11.49
CA VAL A 43 -11.66 7.56 11.00
C VAL A 43 -13.14 7.35 10.76
N THR A 44 -13.97 8.21 11.30
CA THR A 44 -15.39 8.29 10.91
C THR A 44 -15.50 9.27 9.74
N THR A 45 -15.98 8.77 8.61
CA THR A 45 -16.21 9.56 7.39
C THR A 45 -17.46 10.43 7.53
N SER A 46 -17.62 11.36 6.61
CA SER A 46 -18.77 12.26 6.54
C SER A 46 -20.11 11.54 6.36
N ASP A 47 -20.11 10.35 5.74
CA ASP A 47 -21.29 9.49 5.58
C ASP A 47 -21.51 8.50 6.75
N GLY A 48 -20.72 8.63 7.82
CA GLY A 48 -20.82 7.85 9.05
C GLY A 48 -20.14 6.47 9.00
N THR A 49 -19.52 6.10 7.88
CA THR A 49 -18.67 4.90 7.79
C THR A 49 -17.47 5.04 8.71
N VAL A 50 -17.10 3.98 9.43
CA VAL A 50 -15.88 3.96 10.25
C VAL A 50 -14.83 3.13 9.55
N LEU A 51 -13.72 3.77 9.16
CA LEU A 51 -12.58 3.13 8.52
C LEU A 51 -11.53 2.78 9.55
N SER A 52 -11.11 1.51 9.62
CA SER A 52 -9.96 1.09 10.42
C SER A 52 -8.66 1.17 9.63
N TYR A 53 -7.60 1.65 10.27
CA TYR A 53 -6.28 1.76 9.65
C TYR A 53 -5.13 1.36 10.57
N ARG A 54 -3.99 1.07 9.93
CA ARG A 54 -2.66 0.91 10.50
C ARG A 54 -1.69 1.86 9.81
N PHE A 55 -1.12 2.77 10.59
CA PHE A 55 -0.16 3.76 10.12
C PHE A 55 1.26 3.43 10.61
N PHE A 56 2.20 3.35 9.67
CA PHE A 56 3.60 3.01 9.90
C PHE A 56 4.48 4.21 9.59
N ASN A 57 4.94 4.89 10.64
CA ASN A 57 5.83 6.03 10.55
C ASN A 57 7.28 5.64 10.92
N HIS A 58 7.88 4.75 10.14
CA HIS A 58 9.26 4.27 10.34
C HIS A 58 10.21 4.76 9.24
N THR A 59 9.85 5.88 8.60
CA THR A 59 10.61 6.53 7.54
C THR A 59 11.98 6.96 8.05
N GLN A 60 13.04 6.63 7.31
CA GLN A 60 14.38 7.04 7.69
C GLN A 60 14.53 8.57 7.61
N PRO A 61 15.38 9.20 8.45
CA PRO A 61 15.53 10.67 8.46
C PRO A 61 15.89 11.29 7.11
N ALA A 62 16.62 10.57 6.25
CA ALA A 62 16.95 11.00 4.90
C ALA A 62 15.71 11.21 4.00
N TYR A 63 14.55 10.67 4.39
CA TYR A 63 13.29 10.74 3.68
C TYR A 63 12.18 11.40 4.54
N ALA A 64 12.53 12.26 5.50
CA ALA A 64 11.58 12.86 6.43
C ALA A 64 10.38 13.58 5.77
N ASN A 65 10.55 14.09 4.54
CA ASN A 65 9.52 14.80 3.77
C ASN A 65 8.92 13.94 2.64
N ALA A 66 9.09 12.62 2.67
CA ALA A 66 8.58 11.76 1.61
C ALA A 66 7.06 11.70 1.61
N THR A 67 6.49 11.71 0.41
CA THR A 67 5.04 11.55 0.18
C THR A 67 4.57 10.22 0.75
N PRO A 68 3.53 10.19 1.60
CA PRO A 68 3.00 8.97 2.19
C PRO A 68 2.40 8.05 1.12
N VAL A 69 2.35 6.75 1.43
CA VAL A 69 1.76 5.72 0.57
C VAL A 69 0.53 5.14 1.26
N ILE A 70 -0.61 5.16 0.57
CA ILE A 70 -1.83 4.49 1.02
C ILE A 70 -2.02 3.20 0.22
N PHE A 71 -2.18 2.08 0.92
CA PHE A 71 -2.46 0.77 0.35
C PHE A 71 -3.96 0.52 0.33
N VAL A 72 -4.51 0.30 -0.87
CA VAL A 72 -5.94 0.09 -1.13
C VAL A 72 -6.17 -1.38 -1.48
N GLY A 73 -6.79 -2.11 -0.56
CA GLY A 73 -7.04 -3.55 -0.71
C GLY A 73 -7.98 -3.90 -1.86
N GLY A 74 -7.82 -5.09 -2.42
CA GLY A 74 -8.81 -5.72 -3.30
C GLY A 74 -10.07 -6.16 -2.54
N THR A 75 -11.00 -6.80 -3.25
CA THR A 75 -12.24 -7.33 -2.64
C THR A 75 -11.90 -8.35 -1.56
N GLY A 76 -12.43 -8.14 -0.33
CA GLY A 76 -12.22 -9.02 0.81
C GLY A 76 -10.82 -8.94 1.46
N GLN A 77 -9.91 -8.15 0.89
CA GLN A 77 -8.56 -7.99 1.41
C GLN A 77 -8.55 -7.03 2.60
N VAL A 78 -7.82 -7.37 3.65
CA VAL A 78 -7.69 -6.60 4.89
C VAL A 78 -6.30 -5.97 5.03
N GLN A 79 -6.18 -4.99 5.92
CA GLN A 79 -4.96 -4.20 6.16
C GLN A 79 -3.74 -5.02 6.61
N THR A 80 -3.94 -6.24 7.13
CA THR A 80 -2.85 -7.16 7.49
C THR A 80 -2.29 -7.95 6.32
N ASP A 81 -3.01 -8.04 5.20
CA ASP A 81 -2.53 -8.77 4.02
C ASP A 81 -1.30 -8.09 3.38
N TRP A 82 -1.06 -6.83 3.73
CA TRP A 82 0.10 -6.05 3.30
C TRP A 82 1.34 -6.24 4.17
N ASP A 83 1.28 -7.04 5.24
CA ASP A 83 2.34 -7.14 6.25
C ASP A 83 3.71 -7.56 5.68
N THR A 84 3.74 -8.35 4.61
CA THR A 84 5.00 -8.74 3.95
C THR A 84 5.57 -7.63 3.06
N VAL A 85 4.74 -6.69 2.60
CA VAL A 85 5.13 -5.64 1.64
C VAL A 85 5.50 -4.33 2.35
N ILE A 86 4.77 -3.97 3.42
CA ILE A 86 4.97 -2.74 4.20
C ILE A 86 6.43 -2.48 4.60
N PRO A 87 7.22 -3.47 5.08
CA PRO A 87 8.61 -3.24 5.48
C PRO A 87 9.52 -2.70 4.36
N HIS A 88 9.16 -2.94 3.11
CA HIS A 88 9.93 -2.45 1.95
C HIS A 88 9.66 -0.97 1.66
N PHE A 89 8.43 -0.51 1.90
CA PHE A 89 8.02 0.88 1.66
C PHE A 89 8.35 1.80 2.82
N THR A 90 8.18 1.31 4.06
CA THR A 90 8.31 2.15 5.26
C THR A 90 9.72 2.73 5.46
N LYS A 91 10.74 2.15 4.83
CA LYS A 91 12.11 2.69 4.85
C LYS A 91 12.19 4.10 4.24
N LYS A 92 11.33 4.39 3.27
CA LYS A 92 11.36 5.63 2.47
C LYS A 92 10.09 6.46 2.55
N HIS A 93 8.96 5.89 2.95
CA HIS A 93 7.68 6.57 2.98
C HIS A 93 6.93 6.26 4.28
N PRO A 94 6.16 7.21 4.84
CA PRO A 94 5.09 6.85 5.76
C PRO A 94 4.08 5.96 5.02
N VAL A 95 3.63 4.88 5.66
CA VAL A 95 2.72 3.92 5.02
C VAL A 95 1.42 3.81 5.81
N LEU A 96 0.29 3.93 5.12
CA LEU A 96 -1.04 3.67 5.65
C LEU A 96 -1.63 2.45 4.94
N ALA A 97 -2.02 1.43 5.71
CA ALA A 97 -2.89 0.37 5.23
C ALA A 97 -4.23 0.51 5.96
N PHE A 98 -5.34 0.41 5.23
CA PHE A 98 -6.67 0.52 5.81
C PHE A 98 -7.58 -0.57 5.26
N ASP A 99 -8.62 -0.89 6.01
CA ASP A 99 -9.69 -1.76 5.55
C ASP A 99 -10.72 -0.93 4.79
N ASN A 100 -11.04 -1.31 3.54
CA ASN A 100 -12.10 -0.65 2.78
C ASN A 100 -13.44 -0.70 3.55
N ARG A 101 -14.34 0.27 3.32
CA ARG A 101 -15.70 0.27 3.90
C ARG A 101 -16.37 -1.10 3.79
N GLY A 102 -16.93 -1.58 4.90
CA GLY A 102 -17.57 -2.90 5.02
C GLY A 102 -16.64 -4.12 4.98
N ILE A 103 -15.32 -3.93 4.99
CA ILE A 103 -14.31 -5.01 5.01
C ILE A 103 -13.55 -4.98 6.34
N GLY A 104 -13.12 -6.15 6.81
CA GLY A 104 -12.24 -6.26 7.98
C GLY A 104 -12.82 -5.60 9.23
N LEU A 105 -12.08 -4.64 9.78
CA LEU A 105 -12.48 -3.87 10.96
C LEU A 105 -13.20 -2.56 10.62
N SER A 106 -13.41 -2.27 9.33
CA SER A 106 -14.21 -1.12 8.88
C SER A 106 -15.69 -1.46 8.83
N THR A 107 -16.53 -0.47 9.10
CA THR A 107 -18.00 -0.61 9.05
C THR A 107 -18.56 -0.13 7.72
N VAL A 108 -19.87 -0.24 7.56
CA VAL A 108 -20.67 0.48 6.56
C VAL A 108 -21.98 0.87 7.23
N THR A 109 -22.48 2.07 6.96
CA THR A 109 -23.82 2.46 7.45
C THR A 109 -24.88 1.75 6.60
N ASN A 110 -25.95 1.25 7.24
CA ASN A 110 -26.97 0.42 6.57
C ASN A 110 -27.70 1.13 5.41
N ASP A 111 -27.61 2.46 5.32
CA ASP A 111 -28.38 3.27 4.39
C ASP A 111 -27.61 3.62 3.10
N SER A 112 -26.31 3.32 3.02
CA SER A 112 -25.45 3.68 1.88
C SER A 112 -25.05 2.47 1.05
N LEU A 113 -25.37 2.47 -0.24
CA LEU A 113 -24.80 1.50 -1.18
C LEU A 113 -23.28 1.68 -1.25
N VAL A 114 -22.52 0.59 -1.18
CA VAL A 114 -21.06 0.63 -1.42
C VAL A 114 -20.83 0.86 -2.90
N THR A 115 -20.16 1.96 -3.25
CA THR A 115 -19.85 2.35 -4.64
C THR A 115 -18.38 2.66 -4.77
N ARG A 116 -17.84 2.61 -5.99
CA ARG A 116 -16.43 2.95 -6.19
C ARG A 116 -16.14 4.43 -5.87
N GLN A 117 -17.12 5.30 -6.08
CA GLN A 117 -17.04 6.72 -5.76
C GLN A 117 -16.88 6.96 -4.27
N ASN A 118 -17.76 6.40 -3.43
CA ASN A 118 -17.65 6.61 -1.99
C ASN A 118 -16.43 5.92 -1.36
N MET A 119 -15.96 4.82 -1.94
CA MET A 119 -14.65 4.25 -1.60
C MET A 119 -13.47 5.16 -1.99
N GLY A 120 -13.62 5.97 -3.04
CA GLY A 120 -12.66 7.02 -3.39
C GLY A 120 -12.72 8.19 -2.39
N ASP A 121 -13.93 8.59 -2.00
CA ASP A 121 -14.16 9.62 -0.98
C ASP A 121 -13.55 9.21 0.37
N ASP A 122 -13.62 7.93 0.76
CA ASP A 122 -12.92 7.38 1.93
C ASP A 122 -11.42 7.71 1.93
N ILE A 123 -10.77 7.56 0.77
CA ILE A 123 -9.34 7.83 0.63
C ILE A 123 -9.08 9.33 0.76
N HIS A 124 -9.94 10.19 0.20
CA HIS A 124 -9.87 11.64 0.38
C HIS A 124 -10.04 12.03 1.86
N GLU A 125 -10.99 11.40 2.57
CA GLU A 125 -11.24 11.67 3.98
C GLU A 125 -10.10 11.18 4.88
N LEU A 126 -9.52 10.01 4.60
CA LEU A 126 -8.30 9.54 5.26
C LEU A 126 -7.14 10.52 5.02
N THR A 127 -6.94 10.94 3.77
CA THR A 127 -5.89 11.89 3.40
C THR A 127 -6.03 13.20 4.17
N LYS A 128 -7.26 13.72 4.27
CA LYS A 128 -7.59 14.90 5.06
C LYS A 128 -7.37 14.69 6.56
N HIS A 129 -7.77 13.54 7.11
CA HIS A 129 -7.58 13.21 8.53
C HIS A 129 -6.11 13.28 8.95
N PHE A 130 -5.20 12.80 8.11
CA PHE A 130 -3.76 12.87 8.36
C PHE A 130 -3.11 14.21 7.98
N GLY A 131 -3.88 15.16 7.41
CA GLY A 131 -3.37 16.45 6.97
C GLY A 131 -2.41 16.36 5.78
N TRP A 132 -2.52 15.30 4.97
CA TRP A 132 -1.66 15.11 3.80
C TRP A 132 -2.20 15.88 2.59
N THR A 133 -1.31 16.56 1.87
CA THR A 133 -1.66 17.30 0.64
C THR A 133 -1.36 16.52 -0.63
N HIS A 134 -0.47 15.53 -0.54
CA HIS A 134 -0.09 14.64 -1.63
C HIS A 134 0.03 13.23 -1.08
N ILE A 135 -0.38 12.24 -1.87
CA ILE A 135 -0.30 10.82 -1.53
C ILE A 135 0.18 10.02 -2.73
N ASN A 136 0.80 8.88 -2.47
CA ASN A 136 0.98 7.79 -3.44
C ASN A 136 -0.05 6.71 -3.15
N LEU A 137 -0.56 6.04 -4.19
CA LEU A 137 -1.52 4.96 -4.06
C LEU A 137 -0.95 3.65 -4.58
N VAL A 138 -1.18 2.59 -3.81
CA VAL A 138 -0.93 1.20 -4.23
C VAL A 138 -2.25 0.45 -4.11
N GLY A 139 -2.92 0.23 -5.24
CA GLY A 139 -4.19 -0.49 -5.32
C GLY A 139 -4.05 -1.84 -6.04
N ILE A 140 -4.75 -2.87 -5.57
CA ILE A 140 -4.86 -4.16 -6.26
C ILE A 140 -6.33 -4.47 -6.54
N SER A 141 -6.64 -5.00 -7.72
CA SER A 141 -8.00 -5.43 -8.11
C SER A 141 -9.02 -4.30 -7.90
N MET A 142 -10.06 -4.51 -7.10
CA MET A 142 -11.01 -3.46 -6.68
C MET A 142 -10.30 -2.18 -6.21
N GLY A 143 -9.21 -2.30 -5.44
CA GLY A 143 -8.45 -1.15 -4.94
C GLY A 143 -7.79 -0.32 -6.05
N ALA A 144 -7.38 -0.94 -7.17
CA ALA A 144 -6.89 -0.21 -8.34
C ALA A 144 -8.03 0.54 -9.05
N ILE A 145 -9.23 -0.05 -9.10
CA ILE A 145 -10.40 0.59 -9.71
C ILE A 145 -10.88 1.77 -8.86
N VAL A 146 -10.87 1.64 -7.54
CA VAL A 146 -11.15 2.73 -6.60
C VAL A 146 -10.11 3.84 -6.70
N SER A 147 -8.82 3.49 -6.82
CA SER A 147 -7.75 4.49 -6.99
C SER A 147 -7.93 5.38 -8.23
N ASN A 148 -8.64 4.89 -9.25
CA ASN A 148 -8.94 5.64 -10.46
C ASN A 148 -10.16 6.58 -10.34
N THR A 149 -10.75 6.72 -9.15
CA THR A 149 -11.84 7.68 -8.90
C THR A 149 -11.39 8.95 -8.19
N LEU A 150 -10.09 9.06 -7.86
CA LEU A 150 -9.51 10.25 -7.19
C LEU A 150 -9.19 11.39 -8.14
#